data_AF-A0A2S2PYE5-F1
#
_entry.id   AF-A0A2S2PYE5-F1
#
_cell.length_a   1.000
_cell.length_b   1.000
_cell.length_c   1.000
_cell.angle_alpha   90.00
_cell.angle_beta   90.00
_cell.angle_gamma   90.00
#
_symmetry.space_group_name_H-M   'P 1'
#
loop_
_entity.id
_entity.type
_entity.pdbx_description
1 polymer ?
#
loop_
_entity_poly.entity_id
_entity_poly.type
_entity_poly.pdbx_seq_one_letter_code
_entity_poly.pdbx_strand_id
1 'polypeptide(L)'
;MSGGRQRSMFTVHPNQQSESGIHGQTYLLETLTNCTDPLKAIEEFQVDNGIHLPSLRQMLPLLDLHGIRRLDFHNSILEALRDKLVAHIEEIGKKEGRDRDRKLKDMLAKSFPSVHVKQLRPIIMAILKNISHIDDKYLNVLVKDTELYKDTDTEVKRQIWKDNQSLLVNEVSPLLTQYIREKENILFDHNNLANLFFTPSPKLRRQGEVVQKLAHMIGSSIKLYDMVLQFLRTLFLRTHNVHYCTLRAELLMALHDLEIQDIISIDPCHKFTWCLDACIRERNVDVKRSRELQGFLDSIKRGHETVLGDLSMTLCDPYAINFLATSTIRILHHLINNENLPRENHVLVLLLRMLSLGLSAWVMIDTQDFKEPKLDSQVVTKFMPALMSLMVDDQVRALNTKMPLDERESAITIIEHSGPVPDAVQAYIQESSVACTVAMYYTLHVAKAKDRLALMRILGSLANCDHDRAFEDPFLHFLVALLIQQVEEFAAEDFCTVIFDEFFCTGLSRENVVRHVLKLVWHVYPKLPPSRLSTLTKVLQPSSTHDEAVHKLYTDFVEKISTDTEPPPEPPSFDYLESPLMSVPTPSHY
;
A
#
# COMPACT_ATOMS: atom_id res chain seq x y z
N MET A 1 -57.75 2.78 -40.90
CA MET A 1 -57.06 1.69 -41.62
C MET A 1 -55.58 1.83 -41.35
N SER A 2 -54.80 0.87 -40.89
CA SER A 2 -55.02 -0.39 -40.17
C SER A 2 -53.65 -0.68 -39.53
N GLY A 3 -53.66 -1.06 -38.25
CA GLY A 3 -52.44 -1.43 -37.54
C GLY A 3 -51.83 -2.72 -38.11
N GLY A 4 -50.50 -2.73 -38.22
CA GLY A 4 -49.71 -3.92 -38.55
C GLY A 4 -48.56 -4.05 -37.56
N ARG A 5 -48.78 -4.80 -36.48
CA ARG A 5 -47.70 -5.27 -35.60
C ARG A 5 -46.84 -6.25 -36.40
N GLN A 6 -45.58 -5.89 -36.67
CA GLN A 6 -44.55 -6.83 -37.09
C GLN A 6 -44.32 -7.83 -35.94
N ARG A 7 -44.73 -9.08 -36.17
CA ARG A 7 -44.33 -10.23 -35.35
C ARG A 7 -42.82 -10.42 -35.50
N SER A 8 -42.08 -10.17 -34.43
CA SER A 8 -40.71 -10.63 -34.26
C SER A 8 -40.70 -12.16 -34.28
N MET A 9 -39.96 -12.73 -35.23
CA MET A 9 -39.62 -14.15 -35.27
C MET A 9 -38.65 -14.46 -34.11
N PHE A 10 -39.19 -14.82 -32.95
CA PHE A 10 -38.49 -15.72 -32.03
C PHE A 10 -38.92 -17.14 -32.38
N THR A 11 -38.22 -17.75 -33.33
CA THR A 11 -38.20 -19.21 -33.47
C THR A 11 -37.45 -19.77 -32.26
N VAL A 12 -38.17 -20.01 -31.18
CA VAL A 12 -37.70 -20.79 -30.03
C VAL A 12 -37.70 -22.25 -30.46
N HIS A 13 -36.53 -22.87 -30.47
CA HIS A 13 -36.40 -24.30 -30.77
C HIS A 13 -37.22 -25.13 -29.74
N PRO A 14 -38.11 -26.05 -30.15
CA PRO A 14 -39.10 -26.65 -29.24
C PRO A 14 -38.58 -27.80 -28.35
N ASN A 15 -37.28 -27.98 -28.15
CA ASN A 15 -36.73 -29.17 -27.49
C ASN A 15 -35.57 -28.85 -26.53
N GLN A 16 -35.81 -27.96 -25.56
CA GLN A 16 -35.07 -28.00 -24.31
C GLN A 16 -36.02 -28.46 -23.20
N GLN A 17 -36.32 -29.77 -23.18
CA GLN A 17 -36.54 -30.43 -21.90
C GLN A 17 -35.30 -30.12 -21.07
N SER A 18 -35.49 -29.43 -19.94
CA SER A 18 -34.43 -29.22 -18.96
C SER A 18 -33.85 -30.60 -18.62
N GLU A 19 -32.59 -30.87 -18.99
CA GLU A 19 -31.86 -32.12 -18.67
C GLU A 19 -31.89 -32.48 -17.17
N SER A 20 -32.32 -31.53 -16.32
CA SER A 20 -32.47 -31.64 -14.89
C SER A 20 -33.85 -32.13 -14.40
N GLY A 21 -34.84 -32.35 -15.27
CA GLY A 21 -36.17 -32.83 -14.88
C GLY A 21 -36.98 -31.86 -14.01
N ILE A 22 -36.56 -30.59 -13.92
CA ILE A 22 -37.22 -29.55 -13.14
C ILE A 22 -38.18 -28.77 -14.05
N HIS A 23 -39.47 -28.81 -13.73
CA HIS A 23 -40.51 -28.06 -14.45
C HIS A 23 -40.43 -26.57 -14.10
N GLY A 24 -39.95 -25.76 -15.05
CA GLY A 24 -39.82 -24.31 -14.90
C GLY A 24 -41.04 -23.51 -15.36
N GLN A 25 -40.90 -22.18 -15.35
CA GLN A 25 -41.94 -21.25 -15.80
C GLN A 25 -42.43 -21.53 -17.22
N THR A 26 -41.52 -21.89 -18.13
CA THR A 26 -41.83 -22.19 -19.53
C THR A 26 -42.72 -23.43 -19.67
N TYR A 27 -42.42 -24.48 -18.89
CA TYR A 27 -43.25 -25.68 -18.85
C TYR A 27 -44.65 -25.37 -18.30
N LEU A 28 -44.73 -24.57 -17.23
CA LEU A 28 -46.01 -24.16 -16.67
C LEU A 28 -46.82 -23.33 -17.68
N LEU A 29 -46.16 -22.41 -18.39
CA LEU A 29 -46.78 -21.57 -19.41
C LEU A 29 -47.32 -22.42 -20.57
N GLU A 30 -46.53 -23.36 -21.08
CA GLU A 30 -46.97 -24.29 -22.15
C GLU A 30 -48.12 -25.18 -21.68
N THR A 31 -48.03 -25.73 -20.46
CA THR A 31 -49.08 -26.58 -19.88
C THR A 31 -50.39 -25.82 -19.74
N LEU A 32 -50.35 -24.58 -19.24
CA LEU A 32 -51.54 -23.74 -19.08
C LEU A 32 -52.09 -23.22 -20.42
N THR A 33 -51.23 -23.01 -21.40
CA THR A 33 -51.64 -22.53 -22.74
C THR A 33 -52.30 -23.65 -23.56
N ASN A 34 -51.86 -24.90 -23.38
CA ASN A 34 -52.30 -26.04 -24.19
C ASN A 34 -53.35 -26.93 -23.51
N CYS A 35 -53.69 -26.68 -22.23
CA CYS A 35 -54.70 -27.45 -21.51
C CYS A 35 -56.14 -27.07 -21.90
N THR A 36 -57.05 -28.03 -21.81
CA THR A 36 -58.50 -27.82 -21.97
C THR A 36 -59.17 -27.33 -20.69
N ASP A 37 -58.58 -27.63 -19.53
CA ASP A 37 -59.03 -27.19 -18.20
C ASP A 37 -57.84 -26.65 -17.38
N PRO A 38 -57.69 -25.31 -17.31
CA PRO A 38 -56.60 -24.68 -16.57
C PRO A 38 -56.63 -24.92 -15.06
N LEU A 39 -57.82 -25.04 -14.46
CA LEU A 39 -57.91 -25.25 -13.01
C LEU A 39 -57.44 -26.64 -12.63
N LYS A 40 -57.85 -27.64 -13.41
CA LYS A 40 -57.39 -29.01 -13.24
C LYS A 40 -55.89 -29.15 -13.49
N ALA A 41 -55.35 -28.48 -14.52
CA ALA A 41 -53.91 -28.48 -14.80
C ALA A 41 -53.09 -27.84 -13.67
N ILE A 42 -53.60 -26.77 -13.02
CA ILE A 42 -52.97 -26.18 -11.83
C ILE A 42 -53.00 -27.16 -10.65
N GLU A 43 -54.13 -27.82 -10.41
CA GLU A 43 -54.27 -28.78 -9.31
C GLU A 43 -53.32 -29.98 -9.50
N GLU A 44 -53.28 -30.56 -10.71
CA GLU A 44 -52.34 -31.63 -11.06
C GLU A 44 -50.89 -31.17 -10.89
N PHE A 45 -50.53 -29.97 -11.37
CA PHE A 45 -49.18 -29.42 -11.19
C PHE A 45 -48.81 -29.23 -9.71
N GLN A 46 -49.75 -28.74 -8.89
CA GLN A 46 -49.53 -28.55 -7.45
C GLN A 46 -49.44 -29.87 -6.69
N VAL A 47 -50.19 -30.89 -7.12
CA VAL A 47 -50.10 -32.24 -6.56
C VAL A 47 -48.73 -32.83 -6.90
N ASP A 48 -48.28 -32.73 -8.15
CA ASP A 48 -47.05 -33.37 -8.61
C ASP A 48 -45.77 -32.68 -8.11
N ASN A 49 -45.80 -31.35 -7.92
CA ASN A 49 -44.62 -30.55 -7.54
C ASN A 49 -44.69 -29.99 -6.11
N GLY A 50 -45.75 -30.34 -5.36
CA GLY A 50 -45.97 -29.89 -3.99
C GLY A 50 -45.13 -30.64 -2.95
N ILE A 51 -45.07 -30.11 -1.73
CA ILE A 51 -44.40 -30.80 -0.61
C ILE A 51 -45.31 -31.92 -0.11
N HIS A 52 -44.93 -33.18 -0.37
CA HIS A 52 -45.68 -34.37 0.00
C HIS A 52 -45.53 -34.77 1.49
N LEU A 53 -45.94 -33.87 2.39
CA LEU A 53 -46.02 -34.15 3.82
C LEU A 53 -47.50 -34.25 4.25
N PRO A 54 -47.97 -35.41 4.74
CA PRO A 54 -49.37 -35.60 5.14
C PRO A 54 -49.86 -34.60 6.20
N SER A 55 -48.99 -34.23 7.15
CA SER A 55 -49.26 -33.22 8.18
C SER A 55 -49.41 -31.81 7.61
N LEU A 56 -48.71 -31.50 6.52
CA LEU A 56 -48.70 -30.18 5.91
C LEU A 56 -50.03 -29.86 5.20
N ARG A 57 -50.69 -30.88 4.62
CA ARG A 57 -52.02 -30.71 4.00
C ARG A 57 -53.05 -30.09 4.95
N GLN A 58 -52.97 -30.43 6.24
CA GLN A 58 -53.87 -29.88 7.26
C GLN A 58 -53.44 -28.49 7.76
N MET A 59 -52.13 -28.18 7.68
CA MET A 59 -51.56 -26.93 8.19
C MET A 59 -51.58 -25.78 7.16
N LEU A 60 -51.50 -26.06 5.86
CA LEU A 60 -51.52 -25.02 4.82
C LEU A 60 -52.74 -24.09 4.89
N PRO A 61 -53.99 -24.59 5.09
CA PRO A 61 -55.15 -23.72 5.25
C PRO A 61 -55.06 -22.82 6.50
N LEU A 62 -54.43 -23.30 7.57
CA LEU A 62 -54.20 -22.50 8.77
C LEU A 62 -53.21 -21.37 8.49
N LEU A 63 -52.15 -21.62 7.72
CA LEU A 63 -51.20 -20.58 7.29
C LEU A 63 -51.89 -19.55 6.37
N ASP A 64 -52.76 -20.01 5.47
CA ASP A 64 -53.58 -19.14 4.62
C ASP A 64 -54.47 -18.20 5.47
N LEU A 65 -55.09 -18.72 6.55
CA LEU A 65 -55.89 -17.91 7.49
C LEU A 65 -55.06 -16.87 8.27
N HIS A 66 -53.77 -17.11 8.48
CA HIS A 66 -52.86 -16.15 9.11
C HIS A 66 -52.24 -15.16 8.09
N GLY A 67 -52.71 -15.16 6.84
CA GLY A 67 -52.27 -14.25 5.80
C GLY A 67 -50.90 -14.59 5.19
N ILE A 68 -50.36 -15.78 5.45
CA ILE A 68 -49.09 -16.23 4.87
C ILE A 68 -49.37 -16.77 3.47
N ARG A 69 -48.74 -16.18 2.45
CA ARG A 69 -48.89 -16.66 1.07
C ARG A 69 -48.13 -17.98 0.91
N ARG A 70 -48.73 -18.94 0.20
CA ARG A 70 -48.10 -20.25 -0.08
C ARG A 70 -46.73 -20.13 -0.74
N LEU A 71 -46.53 -19.15 -1.61
CA LEU A 71 -45.22 -18.86 -2.23
C LEU A 71 -44.16 -18.54 -1.17
N ASP A 72 -44.49 -17.67 -0.21
CA ASP A 72 -43.56 -17.25 0.84
C ASP A 72 -43.18 -18.45 1.73
N PHE A 73 -44.15 -19.31 2.04
CA PHE A 73 -43.93 -20.57 2.76
C PHE A 73 -43.00 -21.53 1.99
N HIS A 74 -43.27 -21.78 0.71
CA HIS A 74 -42.44 -22.68 -0.11
C HIS A 74 -41.02 -22.14 -0.31
N ASN A 75 -40.86 -20.83 -0.52
CA ASN A 75 -39.55 -20.18 -0.58
C ASN A 75 -38.79 -20.35 0.74
N SER A 76 -39.45 -20.13 1.87
CA SER A 76 -38.85 -20.30 3.20
C SER A 76 -38.37 -21.74 3.44
N ILE A 77 -39.17 -22.74 3.05
CA ILE A 77 -38.74 -24.14 3.14
C ILE A 77 -37.56 -24.43 2.21
N LEU A 78 -37.61 -23.95 0.97
CA LEU A 78 -36.53 -24.16 0.01
C LEU A 78 -35.21 -23.58 0.51
N GLU A 79 -35.24 -22.37 1.05
CA GLU A 79 -34.08 -21.72 1.68
C GLU A 79 -33.58 -22.52 2.88
N ALA A 80 -34.46 -22.93 3.80
CA ALA A 80 -34.07 -23.73 4.96
C ALA A 80 -33.45 -25.09 4.58
N LEU A 81 -33.99 -25.76 3.56
CA LEU A 81 -33.45 -27.02 3.04
C LEU A 81 -32.09 -26.82 2.36
N ARG A 82 -31.97 -25.77 1.55
CA ARG A 82 -30.72 -25.39 0.88
C ARG A 82 -29.63 -25.14 1.92
N ASP A 83 -29.92 -24.33 2.93
CA ASP A 83 -28.95 -23.93 3.95
C ASP A 83 -28.52 -25.14 4.80
N LYS A 84 -29.47 -26.03 5.14
CA LYS A 84 -29.17 -27.29 5.83
C LYS A 84 -28.29 -28.23 4.99
N LEU A 85 -28.54 -28.31 3.68
CA LEU A 85 -27.74 -29.14 2.78
C LEU A 85 -26.34 -28.56 2.57
N VAL A 86 -26.23 -27.24 2.40
CA VAL A 86 -24.93 -26.53 2.31
C VAL A 86 -24.12 -26.76 3.59
N ALA A 87 -24.73 -26.61 4.77
CA ALA A 87 -24.07 -26.87 6.04
C ALA A 87 -23.56 -28.33 6.13
N HIS A 88 -24.36 -29.29 5.67
CA HIS A 88 -23.96 -30.69 5.65
C HIS A 88 -22.80 -30.97 4.67
N ILE A 89 -22.78 -30.31 3.52
CA ILE A 89 -21.67 -30.40 2.55
C ILE A 89 -20.39 -29.84 3.18
N GLU A 90 -20.46 -28.71 3.87
CA GLU A 90 -19.31 -28.13 4.58
C GLU A 90 -18.81 -29.06 5.71
N GLU A 91 -19.70 -29.74 6.43
CA GLU A 91 -19.33 -30.77 7.41
C GLU A 91 -18.62 -31.98 6.78
N ILE A 92 -19.05 -32.40 5.58
CA ILE A 92 -18.37 -33.45 4.82
C ILE A 92 -17.00 -32.96 4.35
N GLY A 93 -16.91 -31.71 3.89
CA GLY A 93 -15.69 -31.06 3.42
C GLY A 93 -14.58 -31.02 4.46
N LYS A 94 -14.92 -30.82 5.74
CA LYS A 94 -14.00 -30.86 6.88
C LYS A 94 -13.38 -32.23 7.16
N LYS A 95 -13.92 -33.31 6.62
CA LYS A 95 -13.34 -34.65 6.75
C LYS A 95 -12.14 -34.80 5.82
N GLU A 96 -11.37 -35.86 6.01
CA GLU A 96 -10.25 -36.21 5.14
C GLU A 96 -10.42 -37.62 4.56
N GLY A 97 -9.74 -37.90 3.45
CA GLY A 97 -9.65 -39.23 2.85
C GLY A 97 -10.49 -39.45 1.59
N ARG A 98 -10.22 -40.58 0.92
CA ARG A 98 -10.76 -40.89 -0.41
C ARG A 98 -12.29 -41.01 -0.45
N ASP A 99 -12.91 -41.47 0.63
CA ASP A 99 -14.37 -41.64 0.70
C ASP A 99 -15.10 -40.30 0.67
N ARG A 100 -14.52 -39.25 1.27
CA ARG A 100 -15.04 -37.88 1.15
C ARG A 100 -14.99 -37.43 -0.29
N ASP A 101 -13.83 -37.54 -0.93
CA ASP A 101 -13.62 -37.08 -2.30
C ASP A 101 -14.56 -37.76 -3.28
N ARG A 102 -14.75 -39.07 -3.12
CA ARG A 102 -15.71 -39.84 -3.90
C ARG A 102 -17.13 -39.30 -3.71
N LYS A 103 -17.58 -39.10 -2.46
CA LYS A 103 -18.92 -38.55 -2.18
C LYS A 103 -19.14 -37.17 -2.78
N LEU A 104 -18.18 -36.26 -2.64
CA LEU A 104 -18.28 -34.90 -3.19
C LEU A 104 -18.33 -34.93 -4.72
N LYS A 105 -17.49 -35.74 -5.37
CA LYS A 105 -17.50 -35.91 -6.84
C LYS A 105 -18.81 -36.53 -7.35
N ASP A 106 -19.32 -37.54 -6.65
CA ASP A 106 -20.61 -38.17 -6.99
C ASP A 106 -21.78 -37.19 -6.84
N MET A 107 -21.77 -36.36 -5.79
CA MET A 107 -22.76 -35.31 -5.59
C MET A 107 -22.66 -34.23 -6.68
N LEU A 108 -21.45 -33.79 -7.01
CA LEU A 108 -21.21 -32.81 -8.08
C LEU A 108 -21.73 -33.32 -9.42
N ALA A 109 -21.43 -34.57 -9.78
CA ALA A 109 -21.85 -35.15 -11.04
C ALA A 109 -23.38 -35.16 -11.20
N LYS A 110 -24.12 -35.37 -10.10
CA LYS A 110 -25.59 -35.38 -10.10
C LYS A 110 -26.21 -33.98 -10.09
N SER A 111 -25.58 -33.02 -9.41
CA SER A 111 -26.16 -31.69 -9.20
C SER A 111 -25.75 -30.67 -10.26
N PHE A 112 -24.56 -30.81 -10.86
CA PHE A 112 -24.00 -29.82 -11.80
C PHE A 112 -24.87 -29.55 -13.05
N PRO A 113 -25.63 -30.51 -13.63
CA PRO A 113 -26.55 -30.18 -14.73
C PRO A 113 -27.54 -29.05 -14.41
N SER A 114 -27.83 -28.84 -13.12
CA SER A 114 -28.71 -27.79 -12.62
C SER A 114 -27.99 -26.49 -12.23
N VAL A 115 -26.73 -26.27 -12.62
CA VAL A 115 -25.92 -25.10 -12.21
C VAL A 115 -26.52 -23.74 -12.64
N HIS A 116 -27.29 -23.72 -13.73
CA HIS A 116 -27.99 -22.52 -14.20
C HIS A 116 -29.26 -22.21 -13.39
N VAL A 117 -29.72 -23.14 -12.55
CA VAL A 117 -30.87 -22.93 -11.65
C VAL A 117 -30.39 -22.17 -10.41
N LYS A 118 -30.70 -20.86 -10.34
CA LYS A 118 -30.20 -19.94 -9.29
C LYS A 118 -30.46 -20.45 -7.87
N GLN A 119 -31.59 -21.09 -7.62
CA GLN A 119 -31.97 -21.61 -6.31
C GLN A 119 -31.09 -22.78 -5.84
N LEU A 120 -30.56 -23.58 -6.78
CA LEU A 120 -29.71 -24.75 -6.50
C LEU A 120 -28.22 -24.43 -6.55
N ARG A 121 -27.84 -23.33 -7.21
CA ARG A 121 -26.45 -22.90 -7.39
C ARG A 121 -25.63 -22.86 -6.10
N PRO A 122 -26.12 -22.35 -4.95
CA PRO A 122 -25.34 -22.33 -3.70
C PRO A 122 -24.90 -23.72 -3.23
N ILE A 123 -25.71 -24.75 -3.47
CA ILE A 123 -25.38 -26.15 -3.14
C ILE A 123 -24.22 -26.62 -4.02
N ILE A 124 -24.26 -26.31 -5.31
CA ILE A 124 -23.22 -26.70 -6.28
C ILE A 124 -21.91 -25.98 -5.97
N MET A 125 -21.96 -24.67 -5.64
CA MET A 125 -20.78 -23.91 -5.25
C MET A 125 -20.15 -24.45 -3.97
N ALA A 126 -20.96 -24.78 -2.95
CA ALA A 126 -20.48 -25.41 -1.72
C ALA A 126 -19.80 -26.76 -1.98
N ILE A 127 -20.30 -27.57 -2.93
CA ILE A 127 -19.63 -28.82 -3.33
C ILE A 127 -18.30 -28.53 -4.01
N LEU A 128 -18.28 -27.62 -5.00
CA LEU A 128 -17.07 -27.26 -5.76
C LEU A 128 -15.97 -26.75 -4.84
N LYS A 129 -16.30 -25.85 -3.92
CA LYS A 129 -15.39 -25.28 -2.92
C LYS A 129 -14.66 -26.35 -2.10
N ASN A 130 -15.36 -27.45 -1.78
CA ASN A 130 -14.84 -28.52 -0.94
C ASN A 130 -14.11 -29.63 -1.73
N ILE A 131 -14.03 -29.54 -3.06
CA ILE A 131 -13.30 -30.50 -3.90
C ILE A 131 -11.87 -30.02 -4.16
N SER A 132 -10.90 -30.85 -3.79
CA SER A 132 -9.47 -30.57 -3.97
C SER A 132 -9.02 -30.46 -5.42
N HIS A 133 -9.60 -31.28 -6.30
CA HIS A 133 -9.33 -31.28 -7.75
C HIS A 133 -10.64 -31.43 -8.53
N ILE A 134 -11.06 -30.35 -9.17
CA ILE A 134 -12.26 -30.27 -10.00
C ILE A 134 -11.88 -30.63 -11.44
N ASP A 135 -12.66 -31.49 -12.09
CA ASP A 135 -12.41 -31.86 -13.48
C ASP A 135 -12.63 -30.66 -14.42
N ASP A 136 -11.76 -30.49 -15.42
CA ASP A 136 -11.76 -29.36 -16.37
C ASP A 136 -13.10 -29.13 -17.06
N LYS A 137 -13.87 -30.20 -17.31
CA LYS A 137 -15.21 -30.11 -17.91
C LYS A 137 -16.15 -29.19 -17.12
N TYR A 138 -16.01 -29.13 -15.79
CA TYR A 138 -16.81 -28.27 -14.92
C TYR A 138 -16.25 -26.84 -14.91
N LEU A 139 -14.92 -26.71 -14.78
CA LEU A 139 -14.24 -25.41 -14.79
C LEU A 139 -14.51 -24.64 -16.09
N ASN A 140 -14.48 -25.34 -17.24
CA ASN A 140 -14.77 -24.76 -18.55
C ASN A 140 -16.19 -24.19 -18.67
N VAL A 141 -17.17 -24.76 -17.96
CA VAL A 141 -18.54 -24.21 -17.91
C VAL A 141 -18.56 -22.95 -17.05
N LEU A 142 -17.92 -22.98 -15.88
CA LEU A 142 -17.84 -21.84 -14.96
C LEU A 142 -17.13 -20.64 -15.61
N VAL A 143 -16.06 -20.87 -16.37
CA VAL A 143 -15.28 -19.81 -17.04
C VAL A 143 -16.06 -19.16 -18.18
N LYS A 144 -16.91 -19.91 -18.89
CA LYS A 144 -17.69 -19.40 -20.03
C LYS A 144 -18.85 -18.51 -19.62
N ASP A 145 -19.34 -18.65 -18.40
CA ASP A 145 -20.47 -17.87 -17.87
C ASP A 145 -20.00 -16.93 -16.76
N THR A 146 -20.07 -15.62 -17.04
CA THR A 146 -19.65 -14.56 -16.13
C THR A 146 -20.44 -14.54 -14.81
N GLU A 147 -21.73 -14.93 -14.81
CA GLU A 147 -22.54 -14.99 -13.59
C GLU A 147 -22.08 -16.16 -12.72
N LEU A 148 -21.85 -17.33 -13.33
CA LEU A 148 -21.34 -18.51 -12.62
C LEU A 148 -19.94 -18.26 -12.05
N TYR A 149 -19.03 -17.68 -12.83
CA TYR A 149 -17.69 -17.36 -12.35
C TYR A 149 -17.72 -16.40 -11.15
N LYS A 150 -18.58 -15.37 -11.17
CA LYS A 150 -18.71 -14.42 -10.06
C LYS A 150 -19.15 -15.09 -8.76
N ASP A 151 -20.08 -16.04 -8.86
CA ASP A 151 -20.64 -16.78 -7.72
C ASP A 151 -19.69 -17.85 -7.14
N THR A 152 -18.56 -18.15 -7.81
CA THR A 152 -17.60 -19.14 -7.30
C THR A 152 -16.74 -18.59 -6.15
N ASP A 153 -16.53 -19.44 -5.14
CA ASP A 153 -15.57 -19.18 -4.07
C ASP A 153 -14.12 -19.12 -4.56
N THR A 154 -13.27 -18.43 -3.81
CA THR A 154 -11.84 -18.28 -4.11
C THR A 154 -11.13 -19.63 -4.27
N GLU A 155 -11.50 -20.65 -3.49
CA GLU A 155 -10.96 -22.02 -3.59
C GLU A 155 -11.12 -22.61 -4.99
N VAL A 156 -12.27 -22.37 -5.62
CA VAL A 156 -12.58 -22.83 -6.98
C VAL A 156 -11.85 -21.96 -7.99
N LYS A 157 -11.88 -20.63 -7.80
CA LYS A 157 -11.15 -19.69 -8.66
C LYS A 157 -9.66 -19.96 -8.68
N ARG A 158 -9.04 -20.37 -7.57
CA ARG A 158 -7.63 -20.81 -7.52
C ARG A 158 -7.33 -21.92 -8.51
N GLN A 159 -8.23 -22.89 -8.67
CA GLN A 159 -8.06 -23.97 -9.65
C GLN A 159 -8.18 -23.45 -11.08
N ILE A 160 -9.10 -22.50 -11.33
CA ILE A 160 -9.24 -21.83 -12.63
C ILE A 160 -8.00 -21.01 -12.99
N TRP A 161 -7.52 -20.19 -12.06
CA TRP A 161 -6.41 -19.24 -12.25
C TRP A 161 -5.09 -19.92 -12.53
N LYS A 162 -4.88 -21.14 -12.02
CA LYS A 162 -3.66 -21.92 -12.28
C LYS A 162 -3.39 -22.06 -13.78
N ASP A 163 -4.43 -22.22 -14.59
CA ASP A 163 -4.30 -22.44 -16.04
C ASP A 163 -4.87 -21.30 -16.89
N ASN A 164 -5.45 -20.28 -16.26
CA ASN A 164 -5.98 -19.09 -16.91
C ASN A 164 -5.36 -17.81 -16.31
N GLN A 165 -4.13 -17.50 -16.72
CA GLN A 165 -3.38 -16.34 -16.21
C GLN A 165 -4.10 -15.00 -16.45
N SER A 166 -4.82 -14.86 -17.57
CA SER A 166 -5.58 -13.64 -17.89
C SER A 166 -6.67 -13.33 -16.86
N LEU A 167 -7.40 -14.35 -16.39
CA LEU A 167 -8.41 -14.18 -15.35
C LEU A 167 -7.77 -13.78 -14.02
N LEU A 168 -6.63 -14.38 -13.66
CA LEU A 168 -5.90 -13.96 -12.47
C LEU A 168 -5.45 -12.50 -12.54
N VAL A 169 -4.91 -12.07 -13.70
CA VAL A 169 -4.50 -10.68 -13.92
C VAL A 169 -5.68 -9.73 -13.73
N ASN A 170 -6.86 -10.07 -14.24
CA ASN A 170 -8.06 -9.24 -14.11
C ASN A 170 -8.49 -9.04 -12.65
N GLU A 171 -8.29 -10.04 -11.79
CA GLU A 171 -8.62 -9.97 -10.35
C GLU A 171 -7.52 -9.26 -9.54
N VAL A 172 -6.25 -9.50 -9.87
CA VAL A 172 -5.09 -8.97 -9.13
C VAL A 172 -4.77 -7.52 -9.50
N SER A 173 -4.89 -7.13 -10.76
CA SER A 173 -4.51 -5.79 -11.25
C SER A 173 -5.22 -4.62 -10.52
N PRO A 174 -6.55 -4.70 -10.25
CA PRO A 174 -7.23 -3.68 -9.45
C PRO A 174 -6.66 -3.56 -8.03
N LEU A 175 -6.31 -4.69 -7.41
CA LEU A 175 -5.72 -4.71 -6.06
C LEU A 175 -4.33 -4.06 -6.06
N LEU A 176 -3.50 -4.37 -7.07
CA LEU A 176 -2.17 -3.76 -7.19
C LEU A 176 -2.27 -2.24 -7.40
N THR A 177 -3.20 -1.79 -8.24
CA THR A 177 -3.46 -0.36 -8.47
C THR A 177 -3.95 0.32 -7.19
N GLN A 178 -4.86 -0.34 -6.45
CA GLN A 178 -5.35 0.14 -5.16
C GLN A 178 -4.20 0.29 -4.16
N TYR A 179 -3.32 -0.70 -4.05
CA TYR A 179 -2.18 -0.67 -3.13
C TYR A 179 -1.26 0.53 -3.37
N ILE A 180 -0.91 0.79 -4.64
CA ILE A 180 -0.06 1.94 -5.00
C ILE A 180 -0.75 3.25 -4.62
N ARG A 181 -2.03 3.40 -4.97
CA ARG A 181 -2.83 4.59 -4.61
C ARG A 181 -2.88 4.81 -3.10
N GLU A 182 -3.04 3.74 -2.30
CA GLU A 182 -3.02 3.85 -0.84
C GLU A 182 -1.68 4.39 -0.31
N LYS A 183 -0.54 4.00 -0.91
CA LYS A 183 0.79 4.53 -0.55
C LYS A 183 0.96 5.99 -0.98
N GLU A 184 0.57 6.32 -2.21
CA GLU A 184 0.62 7.69 -2.74
C GLU A 184 -0.26 8.64 -1.90
N ASN A 185 -1.44 8.20 -1.48
CA ASN A 185 -2.31 8.98 -0.60
C ASN A 185 -1.62 9.32 0.72
N ILE A 186 -0.88 8.39 1.32
CA ILE A 186 -0.10 8.67 2.54
C ILE A 186 1.03 9.68 2.26
N LEU A 187 1.72 9.53 1.13
CA LEU A 187 2.86 10.39 0.78
C LEU A 187 2.42 11.85 0.52
N PHE A 188 1.33 12.03 -0.23
CA PHE A 188 0.87 13.33 -0.71
C PHE A 188 -0.27 13.97 0.10
N ASP A 189 -0.72 13.36 1.20
CA ASP A 189 -1.69 13.99 2.10
C ASP A 189 -1.08 15.24 2.77
N HIS A 190 -1.68 16.40 2.52
CA HIS A 190 -1.27 17.69 3.08
C HIS A 190 -2.02 18.04 4.38
N ASN A 191 -3.12 17.36 4.69
CA ASN A 191 -3.97 17.63 5.85
C ASN A 191 -3.51 16.86 7.09
N ASN A 192 -3.04 15.62 6.91
CA ASN A 192 -2.61 14.79 8.03
C ASN A 192 -1.08 14.76 8.19
N LEU A 193 -0.56 15.43 9.22
CA LEU A 193 0.86 15.40 9.58
C LEU A 193 1.22 14.32 10.61
N ALA A 194 0.22 13.64 11.20
CA ALA A 194 0.44 12.65 12.24
C ALA A 194 0.77 11.26 11.67
N ASN A 195 0.30 10.95 10.46
CA ASN A 195 0.47 9.63 9.84
C ASN A 195 1.63 9.61 8.83
N LEU A 196 2.87 9.65 9.33
CA LEU A 196 4.05 9.63 8.44
C LEU A 196 4.27 8.24 7.84
N PHE A 197 4.76 8.20 6.60
CA PHE A 197 4.95 6.99 5.81
C PHE A 197 5.72 5.85 6.52
N PHE A 198 6.75 6.18 7.31
CA PHE A 198 7.58 5.20 8.04
C PHE A 198 7.06 4.85 9.45
N THR A 199 5.91 5.39 9.87
CA THR A 199 5.33 5.15 11.20
C THR A 199 4.74 3.76 11.38
N PRO A 200 4.00 3.18 10.40
CA PRO A 200 3.36 1.88 10.56
C PRO A 200 4.37 0.76 10.83
N SER A 201 4.07 -0.07 11.84
CA SER A 201 4.89 -1.26 12.12
C SER A 201 4.76 -2.29 10.99
N PRO A 202 5.77 -3.17 10.78
CA PRO A 202 5.67 -4.19 9.74
C PRO A 202 4.45 -5.11 9.85
N LYS A 203 3.97 -5.37 11.07
CA LYS A 203 2.76 -6.16 11.31
C LYS A 203 1.49 -5.43 10.87
N LEU A 204 1.38 -4.14 11.17
CA LEU A 204 0.24 -3.33 10.75
C LEU A 204 0.16 -3.21 9.23
N ARG A 205 1.32 -3.03 8.56
CA ARG A 205 1.36 -2.86 7.10
C ARG A 205 0.77 -4.05 6.34
N ARG A 206 1.19 -5.26 6.69
CA ARG A 206 0.72 -6.49 6.04
C ARG A 206 -0.70 -6.91 6.42
N GLN A 207 -1.31 -6.27 7.42
CA GLN A 207 -2.74 -6.41 7.74
C GLN A 207 -3.65 -5.57 6.82
N GLY A 208 -3.06 -4.77 5.92
CA GLY A 208 -3.82 -4.01 4.92
C GLY A 208 -4.70 -4.90 4.05
N GLU A 209 -5.85 -4.36 3.64
CA GLU A 209 -6.90 -5.08 2.91
C GLU A 209 -6.37 -5.76 1.65
N VAL A 210 -5.56 -5.05 0.85
CA VAL A 210 -4.98 -5.58 -0.38
C VAL A 210 -4.07 -6.77 -0.11
N VAL A 211 -3.17 -6.66 0.86
CA VAL A 211 -2.20 -7.74 1.18
C VAL A 211 -2.94 -8.98 1.65
N GLN A 212 -3.94 -8.81 2.52
CA GLN A 212 -4.75 -9.92 3.03
C GLN A 212 -5.59 -10.57 1.92
N LYS A 213 -6.18 -9.78 1.02
CA LYS A 213 -6.90 -10.30 -0.15
C LYS A 213 -5.98 -11.08 -1.09
N LEU A 214 -4.78 -10.57 -1.39
CA LEU A 214 -3.81 -11.29 -2.23
C LEU A 214 -3.34 -12.59 -1.57
N ALA A 215 -3.03 -12.57 -0.28
CA ALA A 215 -2.65 -13.77 0.47
C ALA A 215 -3.79 -14.81 0.45
N HIS A 216 -5.04 -14.37 0.66
CA HIS A 216 -6.21 -15.23 0.54
C HIS A 216 -6.38 -15.77 -0.89
N MET A 217 -6.24 -14.95 -1.93
CA MET A 217 -6.34 -15.41 -3.33
C MET A 217 -5.28 -16.47 -3.68
N ILE A 218 -4.05 -16.31 -3.18
CA ILE A 218 -2.96 -17.27 -3.44
C ILE A 218 -3.18 -18.59 -2.67
N GLY A 219 -3.57 -18.51 -1.40
CA GLY A 219 -3.69 -19.67 -0.53
C GLY A 219 -2.37 -20.46 -0.45
N SER A 220 -2.43 -21.79 -0.56
CA SER A 220 -1.26 -22.68 -0.59
C SER A 220 -0.69 -22.93 -1.99
N SER A 221 -1.16 -22.23 -3.02
CA SER A 221 -0.79 -22.52 -4.40
C SER A 221 0.51 -21.84 -4.83
N ILE A 222 1.62 -22.59 -4.84
CA ILE A 222 2.95 -22.13 -5.29
C ILE A 222 2.87 -21.49 -6.70
N LYS A 223 2.17 -22.12 -7.66
CA LYS A 223 2.02 -21.58 -9.03
C LYS A 223 1.37 -20.19 -9.05
N LEU A 224 0.40 -19.93 -8.16
CA LEU A 224 -0.26 -18.62 -8.10
C LEU A 224 0.65 -17.59 -7.43
N TYR A 225 1.37 -18.00 -6.38
CA TYR A 225 2.39 -17.19 -5.73
C TYR A 225 3.45 -16.71 -6.72
N ASP A 226 4.03 -17.64 -7.49
CA ASP A 226 5.05 -17.34 -8.51
C ASP A 226 4.53 -16.38 -9.59
N MET A 227 3.27 -16.57 -10.05
CA MET A 227 2.66 -15.66 -11.02
C MET A 227 2.48 -14.25 -10.45
N VAL A 228 2.03 -14.12 -9.19
CA VAL A 228 1.91 -12.81 -8.54
C VAL A 228 3.28 -12.16 -8.38
N LEU A 229 4.31 -12.90 -7.93
CA LEU A 229 5.68 -12.38 -7.86
C LEU A 229 6.19 -11.91 -9.22
N GLN A 230 5.87 -12.64 -10.30
CA GLN A 230 6.23 -12.24 -11.65
C GLN A 230 5.52 -10.94 -12.09
N PHE A 231 4.26 -10.75 -11.71
CA PHE A 231 3.56 -9.47 -11.93
C PHE A 231 4.23 -8.33 -11.18
N LEU A 232 4.61 -8.53 -9.91
CA LEU A 232 5.31 -7.52 -9.11
C LEU A 232 6.66 -7.14 -9.75
N ARG A 233 7.45 -8.12 -10.21
CA ARG A 233 8.72 -7.86 -10.94
C ARG A 233 8.47 -7.05 -12.22
N THR A 234 7.48 -7.47 -13.01
CA THR A 234 7.15 -6.81 -14.27
C THR A 234 6.71 -5.36 -14.05
N LEU A 235 5.86 -5.11 -13.04
CA LEU A 235 5.40 -3.77 -12.73
C LEU A 235 6.51 -2.91 -12.14
N PHE A 236 7.34 -3.46 -11.25
CA PHE A 236 8.52 -2.78 -10.73
C PHE A 236 9.44 -2.29 -11.86
N LEU A 237 9.73 -3.16 -12.84
CA LEU A 237 10.54 -2.77 -14.00
C LEU A 237 9.86 -1.69 -14.85
N ARG A 238 8.57 -1.87 -15.19
CA ARG A 238 7.86 -0.99 -16.13
C ARG A 238 7.54 0.37 -15.55
N THR A 239 7.28 0.48 -14.26
CA THR A 239 6.84 1.74 -13.63
C THR A 239 7.89 2.36 -12.72
N HIS A 240 9.01 1.68 -12.46
CA HIS A 240 10.03 2.08 -11.48
C HIS A 240 9.47 2.31 -10.05
N ASN A 241 8.28 1.78 -9.74
CA ASN A 241 7.63 2.04 -8.46
C ASN A 241 8.11 1.03 -7.40
N VAL A 242 8.91 1.51 -6.46
CA VAL A 242 9.52 0.72 -5.38
C VAL A 242 8.49 0.12 -4.40
N HIS A 243 7.24 0.59 -4.39
CA HIS A 243 6.20 0.02 -3.52
C HIS A 243 5.79 -1.40 -3.93
N TYR A 244 6.08 -1.84 -5.16
CA TYR A 244 5.95 -3.26 -5.52
C TYR A 244 6.97 -4.14 -4.79
N CYS A 245 8.15 -3.61 -4.45
CA CYS A 245 9.13 -4.26 -3.59
C CYS A 245 8.61 -4.37 -2.15
N THR A 246 7.98 -3.31 -1.63
CA THR A 246 7.28 -3.35 -0.34
C THR A 246 6.20 -4.43 -0.33
N LEU A 247 5.36 -4.49 -1.37
CA LEU A 247 4.28 -5.47 -1.48
C LEU A 247 4.81 -6.90 -1.54
N ARG A 248 5.93 -7.14 -2.24
CA ARG A 248 6.62 -8.45 -2.26
C ARG A 248 6.96 -8.90 -0.83
N ALA A 249 7.62 -8.04 -0.06
CA ALA A 249 8.03 -8.35 1.30
C ALA A 249 6.82 -8.54 2.25
N GLU A 250 5.83 -7.65 2.16
CA GLU A 250 4.59 -7.72 2.97
C GLU A 250 3.79 -8.99 2.66
N LEU A 251 3.68 -9.39 1.39
CA LEU A 251 2.96 -10.59 0.99
C LEU A 251 3.63 -11.86 1.51
N LEU A 252 4.96 -11.98 1.38
CA LEU A 252 5.71 -13.11 1.92
C LEU A 252 5.54 -13.21 3.45
N MET A 253 5.59 -12.07 4.15
CA MET A 253 5.38 -12.05 5.60
C MET A 253 3.92 -12.28 6.01
N ALA A 254 2.94 -11.91 5.18
CA ALA A 254 1.54 -12.26 5.42
C ALA A 254 1.30 -13.78 5.29
N LEU A 255 1.89 -14.42 4.27
CA LEU A 255 1.82 -15.87 4.11
C LEU A 255 2.56 -16.62 5.24
N HIS A 256 3.64 -16.04 5.77
CA HIS A 256 4.30 -16.53 6.98
C HIS A 256 3.40 -16.44 8.21
N ASP A 257 2.73 -15.30 8.43
CA ASP A 257 1.79 -15.12 9.56
C ASP A 257 0.59 -16.07 9.47
N LEU A 258 0.20 -16.48 8.25
CA LEU A 258 -0.83 -17.49 7.98
C LEU A 258 -0.31 -18.95 8.03
N GLU A 259 0.98 -19.14 8.35
CA GLU A 259 1.64 -20.45 8.48
C GLU A 259 1.56 -21.34 7.22
N ILE A 260 1.57 -20.73 6.02
CA ILE A 260 1.47 -21.46 4.75
C ILE A 260 2.81 -22.09 4.37
N GLN A 261 3.11 -23.26 4.95
CA GLN A 261 4.39 -23.97 4.80
C GLN A 261 4.74 -24.30 3.35
N ASP A 262 3.76 -24.59 2.51
CA ASP A 262 3.96 -24.91 1.08
C ASP A 262 4.69 -23.79 0.33
N ILE A 263 4.52 -22.54 0.74
CA ILE A 263 5.19 -21.39 0.12
C ILE A 263 6.45 -21.02 0.89
N ILE A 264 6.35 -20.81 2.22
CA ILE A 264 7.48 -20.27 2.99
C ILE A 264 8.68 -21.22 3.08
N SER A 265 8.48 -22.54 2.93
CA SER A 265 9.58 -23.51 2.94
C SER A 265 10.37 -23.55 1.62
N ILE A 266 9.78 -23.04 0.54
CA ILE A 266 10.35 -23.08 -0.82
C ILE A 266 10.89 -21.71 -1.23
N ASP A 267 10.27 -20.60 -0.75
CA ASP A 267 10.75 -19.26 -1.06
C ASP A 267 12.16 -19.02 -0.50
N PRO A 268 13.17 -18.76 -1.36
CA PRO A 268 14.56 -18.64 -0.93
C PRO A 268 14.83 -17.35 -0.15
N CYS A 269 13.95 -16.36 -0.25
CA CYS A 269 14.06 -15.07 0.44
C CYS A 269 13.36 -15.06 1.81
N HIS A 270 12.61 -16.10 2.16
CA HIS A 270 11.81 -16.15 3.40
C HIS A 270 12.63 -15.84 4.66
N LYS A 271 13.70 -16.60 4.91
CA LYS A 271 14.51 -16.44 6.13
C LYS A 271 15.20 -15.09 6.20
N PHE A 272 15.70 -14.59 5.06
CA PHE A 272 16.32 -13.28 4.97
C PHE A 272 15.31 -12.16 5.25
N THR A 273 14.14 -12.21 4.60
CA THR A 273 13.07 -11.21 4.76
C THR A 273 12.56 -11.22 6.19
N TRP A 274 12.41 -12.39 6.82
CA TRP A 274 12.00 -12.51 8.22
C TRP A 274 13.01 -11.92 9.19
N CYS A 275 14.31 -12.18 8.98
CA CYS A 275 15.38 -11.60 9.79
C CYS A 275 15.45 -10.07 9.62
N LEU A 276 15.32 -9.57 8.39
CA LEU A 276 15.28 -8.14 8.09
C LEU A 276 14.03 -7.46 8.71
N ASP A 277 12.85 -8.09 8.61
CA ASP A 277 11.60 -7.61 9.23
C ASP A 277 11.74 -7.44 10.75
N ALA A 278 12.43 -8.38 11.41
CA ALA A 278 12.74 -8.28 12.83
C ALA A 278 13.65 -7.09 13.14
N CYS A 279 14.68 -6.85 12.32
CA CYS A 279 15.58 -5.71 12.46
C CYS A 279 14.83 -4.37 12.27
N ILE A 280 13.96 -4.27 11.26
CA ILE A 280 13.13 -3.09 10.98
C ILE A 280 12.19 -2.83 12.17
N ARG A 281 11.51 -3.87 12.67
CA ARG A 281 10.58 -3.77 13.79
C ARG A 281 11.25 -3.26 15.06
N GLU A 282 12.42 -3.79 15.38
CA GLU A 282 13.17 -3.43 16.59
C GLU A 282 14.05 -2.19 16.40
N ARG A 283 14.16 -1.69 15.15
CA ARG A 283 15.03 -0.58 14.75
C ARG A 283 16.48 -0.81 15.20
N ASN A 284 16.91 -2.06 15.24
CA ASN A 284 18.25 -2.44 15.68
C ASN A 284 18.76 -3.68 14.94
N VAL A 285 20.07 -3.74 14.76
CA VAL A 285 20.80 -4.88 14.22
C VAL A 285 21.98 -5.16 15.14
N ASP A 286 21.88 -6.26 15.89
CA ASP A 286 22.99 -6.74 16.70
C ASP A 286 23.98 -7.57 15.87
N VAL A 287 25.10 -7.92 16.49
CA VAL A 287 26.15 -8.72 15.84
C VAL A 287 25.63 -10.10 15.40
N LYS A 288 24.67 -10.68 16.12
CA LYS A 288 24.12 -12.01 15.78
C LYS A 288 23.29 -11.93 14.50
N ARG A 289 22.32 -11.01 14.44
CA ARG A 289 21.48 -10.79 13.26
C ARG A 289 22.28 -10.30 12.06
N SER A 290 23.29 -9.47 12.29
CA SER A 290 24.23 -9.07 11.24
C SER A 290 24.92 -10.30 10.63
N ARG A 291 25.41 -11.25 11.44
CA ARG A 291 26.00 -12.49 10.93
C ARG A 291 25.00 -13.39 10.22
N GLU A 292 23.74 -13.45 10.68
CA GLU A 292 22.68 -14.21 9.99
C GLU A 292 22.37 -13.62 8.62
N LEU A 293 22.16 -12.30 8.54
CA LEU A 293 21.93 -11.58 7.27
C LEU A 293 23.11 -11.75 6.31
N GLN A 294 24.34 -11.61 6.81
CA GLN A 294 25.54 -11.85 6.02
C GLN A 294 25.60 -13.30 5.55
N GLY A 295 25.33 -14.26 6.43
CA GLY A 295 25.34 -15.68 6.10
C GLY A 295 24.35 -16.04 4.99
N PHE A 296 23.17 -15.40 4.95
CA PHE A 296 22.23 -15.58 3.85
C PHE A 296 22.80 -15.10 2.51
N LEU A 297 23.37 -13.90 2.46
CA LEU A 297 23.98 -13.35 1.24
C LEU A 297 25.17 -14.20 0.78
N ASP A 298 26.03 -14.62 1.71
CA ASP A 298 27.24 -15.40 1.39
C ASP A 298 26.92 -16.87 1.05
N SER A 299 25.74 -17.38 1.42
CA SER A 299 25.31 -18.76 1.13
C SER A 299 24.80 -18.99 -0.29
N ILE A 300 24.65 -17.92 -1.09
CA ILE A 300 24.11 -18.00 -2.45
C ILE A 300 25.14 -18.71 -3.34
N LYS A 301 24.77 -19.89 -3.83
CA LYS A 301 25.64 -20.74 -4.65
C LYS A 301 25.66 -20.27 -6.10
N ARG A 302 26.78 -20.55 -6.78
CA ARG A 302 26.87 -20.40 -8.25
C ARG A 302 25.77 -21.22 -8.93
N GLY A 303 25.07 -20.62 -9.89
CA GLY A 303 23.91 -21.19 -10.59
C GLY A 303 22.55 -20.89 -9.94
N HIS A 304 22.51 -20.27 -8.76
CA HIS A 304 21.28 -19.83 -8.07
C HIS A 304 21.25 -18.31 -7.88
N GLU A 305 21.98 -17.57 -8.71
CA GLU A 305 22.15 -16.14 -8.55
C GLU A 305 20.84 -15.38 -8.74
N THR A 306 19.85 -15.93 -9.44
CA THR A 306 18.51 -15.31 -9.62
C THR A 306 17.84 -14.93 -8.29
N VAL A 307 18.18 -15.61 -7.20
CA VAL A 307 17.73 -15.28 -5.83
C VAL A 307 18.21 -13.89 -5.41
N LEU A 308 19.37 -13.43 -5.87
CA LEU A 308 19.87 -12.07 -5.61
C LEU A 308 18.91 -11.00 -6.14
N GLY A 309 18.25 -11.25 -7.28
CA GLY A 309 17.25 -10.33 -7.80
C GLY A 309 16.10 -10.13 -6.81
N ASP A 310 15.60 -11.22 -6.24
CA ASP A 310 14.52 -11.17 -5.26
C ASP A 310 14.94 -10.57 -3.90
N LEU A 311 16.14 -10.88 -3.43
CA LEU A 311 16.71 -10.27 -2.23
C LEU A 311 16.96 -8.77 -2.43
N SER A 312 17.42 -8.37 -3.62
CA SER A 312 17.61 -6.97 -3.97
C SER A 312 16.29 -6.21 -3.99
N MET A 313 15.19 -6.81 -4.50
CA MET A 313 13.85 -6.23 -4.36
C MET A 313 13.50 -6.02 -2.89
N THR A 314 13.65 -7.04 -2.04
CA THR A 314 13.37 -6.91 -0.60
C THR A 314 14.19 -5.79 0.05
N LEU A 315 15.43 -5.55 -0.39
CA LEU A 315 16.28 -4.46 0.11
C LEU A 315 15.98 -3.10 -0.53
N CYS A 316 15.37 -3.09 -1.72
CA CYS A 316 14.88 -1.89 -2.41
C CYS A 316 13.57 -1.35 -1.80
N ASP A 317 12.91 -2.12 -0.93
CA ASP A 317 11.78 -1.65 -0.12
C ASP A 317 12.16 -0.37 0.65
N PRO A 318 11.42 0.75 0.50
CA PRO A 318 11.69 1.98 1.25
C PRO A 318 11.85 1.79 2.76
N TYR A 319 11.12 0.85 3.39
CA TYR A 319 11.29 0.58 4.82
C TYR A 319 12.64 -0.07 5.16
N ALA A 320 13.15 -0.93 4.27
CA ALA A 320 14.49 -1.51 4.39
C ALA A 320 15.56 -0.44 4.19
N ILE A 321 15.47 0.39 3.14
CA ILE A 321 16.39 1.51 2.89
C ILE A 321 16.44 2.45 4.11
N ASN A 322 15.27 2.86 4.62
CA ASN A 322 15.17 3.71 5.81
C ASN A 322 15.86 3.09 7.02
N PHE A 323 15.63 1.79 7.27
CA PHE A 323 16.27 1.08 8.36
C PHE A 323 17.79 1.02 8.22
N LEU A 324 18.30 0.66 7.04
CA LEU A 324 19.74 0.53 6.77
C LEU A 324 20.45 1.87 6.88
N ALA A 325 19.90 2.92 6.28
CA ALA A 325 20.49 4.25 6.29
C ALA A 325 20.41 4.92 7.67
N THR A 326 19.27 4.84 8.36
CA THR A 326 19.15 5.36 9.74
C THR A 326 20.06 4.60 10.72
N SER A 327 20.18 3.29 10.56
CA SER A 327 21.11 2.49 11.38
C SER A 327 22.57 2.84 11.10
N THR A 328 22.91 3.14 9.85
CA THR A 328 24.22 3.65 9.46
C THR A 328 24.56 4.94 10.20
N ILE A 329 23.68 5.96 10.15
CA ILE A 329 23.88 7.23 10.87
C ILE A 329 24.06 7.01 12.38
N ARG A 330 23.24 6.13 12.99
CA ARG A 330 23.38 5.79 14.42
C ARG A 330 24.73 5.15 14.74
N ILE A 331 25.21 4.24 13.89
CA ILE A 331 26.53 3.63 14.07
C ILE A 331 27.62 4.69 13.92
N LEU A 332 27.54 5.60 12.96
CA LEU A 332 28.52 6.68 12.81
C LEU A 332 28.61 7.55 14.08
N HIS A 333 27.49 7.96 14.68
CA HIS A 333 27.52 8.65 15.98
C HIS A 333 28.17 7.82 17.09
N HIS A 334 27.88 6.53 17.15
CA HIS A 334 28.51 5.64 18.13
C HIS A 334 30.02 5.52 17.92
N LEU A 335 30.47 5.47 16.65
CA LEU A 335 31.89 5.43 16.31
C LEU A 335 32.60 6.74 16.66
N ILE A 336 31.96 7.90 16.41
CA ILE A 336 32.48 9.21 16.81
C ILE A 336 32.69 9.26 18.33
N ASN A 337 31.68 8.86 19.10
CA ASN A 337 31.73 8.91 20.56
C ASN A 337 32.76 7.95 21.19
N ASN A 338 33.16 6.92 20.44
CA ASN A 338 34.12 5.90 20.90
C ASN A 338 35.46 5.98 20.15
N GLU A 339 35.69 7.03 19.35
CA GLU A 339 36.92 7.26 18.58
C GLU A 339 37.33 6.09 17.66
N ASN A 340 36.35 5.36 17.12
CA ASN A 340 36.57 4.19 16.27
C ASN A 340 36.43 4.51 14.78
N LEU A 341 37.15 3.78 13.93
CA LEU A 341 37.10 3.98 12.48
C LEU A 341 35.94 3.21 11.81
N PRO A 342 35.26 3.78 10.79
CA PRO A 342 34.19 3.11 10.04
C PRO A 342 34.54 1.71 9.53
N ARG A 343 35.75 1.56 8.98
CA ARG A 343 36.23 0.31 8.36
C ARG A 343 36.36 -0.85 9.35
N GLU A 344 36.46 -0.57 10.64
CA GLU A 344 36.62 -1.58 11.70
C GLU A 344 35.27 -2.12 12.18
N ASN A 345 34.17 -1.42 11.85
CA ASN A 345 32.83 -1.86 12.19
C ASN A 345 32.24 -2.75 11.08
N HIS A 346 32.31 -4.07 11.27
CA HIS A 346 31.79 -5.04 10.30
C HIS A 346 30.27 -4.92 10.06
N VAL A 347 29.51 -4.49 11.08
CA VAL A 347 28.06 -4.29 10.92
C VAL A 347 27.80 -3.14 9.97
N LEU A 348 28.50 -2.00 10.12
CA LEU A 348 28.41 -0.87 9.20
C LEU A 348 28.72 -1.29 7.76
N VAL A 349 29.82 -2.02 7.53
CA VAL A 349 30.20 -2.48 6.19
C VAL A 349 29.12 -3.38 5.59
N LEU A 350 28.51 -4.27 6.38
CA LEU A 350 27.39 -5.10 5.93
C LEU A 350 26.17 -4.26 5.56
N LEU A 351 25.78 -3.27 6.37
CA LEU A 351 24.63 -2.41 6.06
C LEU A 351 24.84 -1.64 4.75
N LEU A 352 26.06 -1.15 4.50
CA LEU A 352 26.40 -0.47 3.25
C LEU A 352 26.39 -1.42 2.05
N ARG A 353 26.86 -2.67 2.22
CA ARG A 353 26.76 -3.72 1.20
C ARG A 353 25.30 -4.03 0.86
N MET A 354 24.46 -4.24 1.88
CA MET A 354 23.02 -4.48 1.72
C MET A 354 22.31 -3.28 1.06
N LEU A 355 22.67 -2.06 1.45
CA LEU A 355 22.13 -0.84 0.84
C LEU A 355 22.54 -0.76 -0.63
N SER A 356 23.79 -1.04 -0.97
CA SER A 356 24.26 -1.12 -2.35
C SER A 356 23.47 -2.15 -3.17
N LEU A 357 23.21 -3.33 -2.60
CA LEU A 357 22.43 -4.38 -3.27
C LEU A 357 20.98 -3.93 -3.54
N GLY A 358 20.32 -3.29 -2.56
CA GLY A 358 18.95 -2.78 -2.73
C GLY A 358 18.86 -1.64 -3.76
N LEU A 359 19.82 -0.71 -3.77
CA LEU A 359 19.85 0.41 -4.71
C LEU A 359 20.13 -0.04 -6.16
N SER A 360 20.73 -1.22 -6.36
CA SER A 360 20.96 -1.82 -7.67
C SER A 360 19.85 -2.78 -8.14
N ALA A 361 18.77 -2.94 -7.38
CA ALA A 361 17.73 -3.93 -7.66
C ALA A 361 17.09 -3.79 -9.04
N TRP A 362 16.72 -2.56 -9.42
CA TRP A 362 16.10 -2.33 -10.73
C TRP A 362 17.03 -2.73 -11.88
N VAL A 363 18.28 -2.25 -11.85
CA VAL A 363 19.30 -2.56 -12.88
C VAL A 363 19.60 -4.05 -12.94
N MET A 364 19.71 -4.71 -11.78
CA MET A 364 19.98 -6.15 -11.69
C MET A 364 18.86 -6.98 -12.35
N ILE A 365 17.60 -6.60 -12.11
CA ILE A 365 16.45 -7.32 -12.66
C ILE A 365 16.24 -6.98 -14.14
N ASP A 366 16.47 -5.74 -14.55
CA ASP A 366 16.35 -5.32 -15.97
C ASP A 366 17.40 -6.03 -16.83
N THR A 367 18.67 -5.98 -16.42
CA THR A 367 19.79 -6.57 -17.15
C THR A 367 19.86 -8.09 -17.04
N GLN A 368 19.16 -8.69 -16.06
CA GLN A 368 19.26 -10.10 -15.69
C GLN A 368 20.71 -10.52 -15.31
N ASP A 369 21.59 -9.56 -14.98
CA ASP A 369 22.93 -9.85 -14.47
C ASP A 369 22.90 -9.91 -12.94
N PHE A 370 22.59 -11.09 -12.41
CA PHE A 370 22.48 -11.34 -10.98
C PHE A 370 23.86 -11.45 -10.31
N LYS A 371 24.57 -10.34 -10.24
CA LYS A 371 25.83 -10.23 -9.51
C LYS A 371 25.69 -9.18 -8.43
N GLU A 372 26.25 -9.49 -7.26
CA GLU A 372 26.30 -8.52 -6.19
C GLU A 372 27.15 -7.30 -6.60
N PRO A 373 26.62 -6.07 -6.49
CA PRO A 373 27.39 -4.87 -6.77
C PRO A 373 28.54 -4.73 -5.77
N LYS A 374 29.74 -4.44 -6.27
CA LYS A 374 30.90 -4.20 -5.41
C LYS A 374 30.73 -2.84 -4.73
N LEU A 375 30.66 -2.83 -3.41
CA LEU A 375 30.74 -1.60 -2.63
C LEU A 375 32.12 -0.97 -2.85
N ASP A 376 32.15 0.27 -3.35
CA ASP A 376 33.41 0.98 -3.51
C ASP A 376 34.06 1.21 -2.13
N SER A 377 35.29 0.71 -1.99
CA SER A 377 36.11 0.89 -0.79
C SER A 377 36.27 2.36 -0.39
N GLN A 378 36.20 3.30 -1.34
CA GLN A 378 36.31 4.72 -1.06
C GLN A 378 35.10 5.28 -0.31
N VAL A 379 33.91 4.66 -0.44
CA VAL A 379 32.75 5.02 0.38
C VAL A 379 33.07 4.80 1.87
N VAL A 380 33.69 3.66 2.21
CA VAL A 380 34.04 3.33 3.61
C VAL A 380 35.27 4.09 4.09
N THR A 381 36.27 4.32 3.22
CA THR A 381 37.59 4.84 3.62
C THR A 381 37.75 6.35 3.46
N LYS A 382 36.93 7.01 2.64
CA LYS A 382 36.99 8.47 2.41
C LYS A 382 35.66 9.15 2.74
N PHE A 383 34.56 8.70 2.16
CA PHE A 383 33.25 9.34 2.38
C PHE A 383 32.79 9.23 3.84
N MET A 384 32.80 8.03 4.44
CA MET A 384 32.35 7.84 5.83
C MET A 384 33.17 8.67 6.84
N PRO A 385 34.51 8.69 6.79
CA PRO A 385 35.30 9.60 7.63
C PRO A 385 35.02 11.08 7.38
N ALA A 386 34.83 11.50 6.12
CA ALA A 386 34.51 12.89 5.80
C ALA A 386 33.12 13.29 6.33
N LEU A 387 32.14 12.40 6.23
CA LEU A 387 30.81 12.60 6.83
C LEU A 387 30.90 12.63 8.36
N MET A 388 31.69 11.74 8.99
CA MET A 388 31.92 11.80 10.44
C MET A 388 32.58 13.12 10.86
N SER A 389 33.51 13.65 10.08
CA SER A 389 34.10 14.98 10.33
C SER A 389 33.04 16.07 10.33
N LEU A 390 32.14 16.05 9.33
CA LEU A 390 31.00 16.97 9.27
C LEU A 390 30.07 16.81 10.50
N MET A 391 29.78 15.57 10.90
CA MET A 391 28.98 15.26 12.08
C MET A 391 29.63 15.74 13.39
N VAL A 392 30.96 15.72 13.47
CA VAL A 392 31.71 16.25 14.61
C VAL A 392 31.62 17.78 14.63
N ASP A 393 31.83 18.45 13.49
CA ASP A 393 31.69 19.90 13.38
C ASP A 393 30.31 20.37 13.86
N ASP A 394 29.25 19.67 13.44
CA ASP A 394 27.87 20.00 13.81
C ASP A 394 27.63 19.76 15.32
N GLN A 395 28.16 18.67 15.89
CA GLN A 395 28.09 18.40 17.33
C GLN A 395 28.84 19.45 18.17
N VAL A 396 30.04 19.84 17.75
CA VAL A 396 30.83 20.87 18.43
C VAL A 396 30.12 22.21 18.36
N ARG A 397 29.54 22.57 17.20
CA ARG A 397 28.73 23.78 17.05
C ARG A 397 27.54 23.79 18.01
N ALA A 398 26.78 22.70 18.04
CA ALA A 398 25.62 22.58 18.92
C ALA A 398 25.99 22.66 20.42
N LEU A 399 27.19 22.21 20.81
CA LEU A 399 27.72 22.39 22.17
C LEU A 399 28.15 23.84 22.43
N ASN A 400 28.85 24.48 21.48
CA ASN A 400 29.28 25.87 21.61
C ASN A 400 28.10 26.83 21.78
N THR A 401 26.97 26.60 21.08
CA THR A 401 25.73 27.39 21.25
C THR A 401 25.13 27.28 22.65
N LYS A 402 25.56 26.33 23.48
CA LYS A 402 25.11 26.17 24.87
C LYS A 402 26.05 26.79 25.91
N MET A 403 27.28 27.16 25.54
CA MET A 403 28.26 27.78 26.45
C MET A 403 27.86 29.23 26.82
N PRO A 404 28.39 29.84 27.89
CA PRO A 404 28.24 31.28 28.17
C PRO A 404 28.85 32.16 27.07
N LEU A 405 28.32 33.38 26.86
CA LEU A 405 28.75 34.28 25.76
C LEU A 405 30.26 34.59 25.78
N ASP A 406 30.84 34.79 26.96
CA ASP A 406 32.28 35.11 27.13
C ASP A 406 33.19 33.92 26.74
N GLU A 407 32.72 32.69 26.96
CA GLU A 407 33.43 31.45 26.58
C GLU A 407 33.25 31.12 25.10
N ARG A 408 32.14 31.56 24.48
CA ARG A 408 31.90 31.37 23.04
C ARG A 408 32.87 32.16 22.17
N GLU A 409 33.14 33.43 22.48
CA GLU A 409 34.05 34.26 21.69
C GLU A 409 35.48 33.70 21.71
N SER A 410 35.89 33.15 22.86
CA SER A 410 37.18 32.47 23.03
C SER A 410 37.23 31.12 22.30
N ALA A 411 36.12 30.38 22.21
CA ALA A 411 36.05 29.10 21.50
C ALA A 411 35.96 29.25 19.97
N ILE A 412 35.21 30.24 19.48
CA ILE A 412 35.01 30.53 18.05
C ILE A 412 36.32 30.98 17.39
N THR A 413 37.19 31.69 18.11
CA THR A 413 38.49 32.15 17.60
C THR A 413 39.53 31.03 17.44
N ILE A 414 39.27 29.83 17.99
CA ILE A 414 40.21 28.70 18.01
C ILE A 414 39.83 27.62 17.00
N ILE A 415 38.54 27.37 16.73
CA ILE A 415 38.11 26.37 15.74
C ILE A 415 36.86 26.82 14.97
N GLU A 416 37.04 27.15 13.69
CA GLU A 416 35.95 27.54 12.78
C GLU A 416 35.22 26.29 12.23
N HIS A 417 34.29 25.74 13.02
CA HIS A 417 33.44 24.60 12.61
C HIS A 417 32.27 24.99 11.70
N SER A 418 32.30 26.21 11.13
CA SER A 418 31.26 26.78 10.26
C SER A 418 31.56 26.66 8.76
N GLY A 419 32.67 26.00 8.41
CA GLY A 419 33.11 25.84 7.01
C GLY A 419 32.10 25.09 6.12
N PRO A 420 32.33 25.09 4.79
CA PRO A 420 31.49 24.36 3.84
C PRO A 420 31.50 22.85 4.13
N VAL A 421 30.60 22.12 3.47
CA VAL A 421 30.62 20.65 3.49
C VAL A 421 31.97 20.17 2.92
N PRO A 422 32.62 19.15 3.49
CA PRO A 422 33.87 18.65 2.95
C PRO A 422 33.76 18.24 1.49
N ASP A 423 34.72 18.64 0.64
CA ASP A 423 34.71 18.36 -0.82
C ASP A 423 34.48 16.88 -1.13
N ALA A 424 35.04 15.98 -0.31
CA ALA A 424 34.83 14.55 -0.44
C ALA A 424 33.35 14.16 -0.30
N VAL A 425 32.63 14.72 0.67
CA VAL A 425 31.20 14.47 0.86
C VAL A 425 30.42 14.93 -0.38
N GLN A 426 30.72 16.13 -0.88
CA GLN A 426 30.06 16.67 -2.07
C GLN A 426 30.32 15.80 -3.32
N ALA A 427 31.56 15.37 -3.56
CA ALA A 427 31.91 14.53 -4.71
C ALA A 427 31.19 13.16 -4.66
N TYR A 428 31.24 12.47 -3.51
CA TYR A 428 30.62 11.14 -3.41
C TYR A 428 29.09 11.16 -3.44
N ILE A 429 28.44 12.24 -3.01
CA ILE A 429 26.98 12.41 -3.16
C ILE A 429 26.56 12.38 -4.63
N GLN A 430 27.42 12.87 -5.54
CA GLN A 430 27.15 12.89 -6.99
C GLN A 430 27.51 11.57 -7.68
N GLU A 431 28.51 10.84 -7.18
CA GLU A 431 29.06 9.65 -7.84
C GLU A 431 28.55 8.31 -7.29
N SER A 432 28.06 8.28 -6.05
CA SER A 432 27.70 7.03 -5.36
C SER A 432 26.29 7.08 -4.79
N SER A 433 25.44 6.16 -5.29
CA SER A 433 24.08 5.96 -4.78
C SER A 433 24.04 5.70 -3.26
N VAL A 434 24.98 4.89 -2.75
CA VAL A 434 25.09 4.58 -1.32
C VAL A 434 25.44 5.84 -0.52
N ALA A 435 26.43 6.61 -0.97
CA ALA A 435 26.84 7.84 -0.28
C ALA A 435 25.72 8.90 -0.30
N CYS A 436 25.06 9.07 -1.45
CA CYS A 436 23.89 9.92 -1.60
C CYS A 436 22.79 9.53 -0.61
N THR A 437 22.40 8.24 -0.56
CA THR A 437 21.37 7.79 0.39
C THR A 437 21.79 8.02 1.83
N VAL A 438 23.05 7.73 2.21
CA VAL A 438 23.51 7.99 3.58
C VAL A 438 23.47 9.49 3.91
N ALA A 439 23.87 10.36 2.99
CA ALA A 439 23.77 11.82 3.15
C ALA A 439 22.31 12.29 3.29
N MET A 440 21.39 11.76 2.49
CA MET A 440 19.94 12.03 2.63
C MET A 440 19.46 11.72 4.06
N TYR A 441 19.81 10.55 4.61
CA TYR A 441 19.38 10.19 5.96
C TYR A 441 20.14 10.95 7.07
N TYR A 442 21.35 11.46 6.79
CA TYR A 442 21.99 12.45 7.65
C TYR A 442 21.20 13.77 7.67
N THR A 443 20.77 14.27 6.52
CA THR A 443 19.89 15.45 6.42
C THR A 443 18.61 15.27 7.22
N LEU A 444 17.96 14.10 7.14
CA LEU A 444 16.77 13.79 7.97
C LEU A 444 17.10 13.75 9.47
N HIS A 445 18.27 13.22 9.85
CA HIS A 445 18.71 13.21 11.24
C HIS A 445 18.88 14.63 11.79
N VAL A 446 19.56 15.49 11.02
CA VAL A 446 19.82 16.89 11.37
C VAL A 446 18.54 17.71 11.43
N ALA A 447 17.64 17.53 10.46
CA ALA A 447 16.31 18.16 10.48
C ALA A 447 15.50 17.72 11.70
N LYS A 448 15.57 16.44 12.09
CA LYS A 448 14.93 15.95 13.32
C LYS A 448 15.55 16.52 14.59
N ALA A 449 16.86 16.76 14.60
CA ALA A 449 17.57 17.41 15.70
C ALA A 449 17.28 18.93 15.79
N LYS A 450 16.60 19.51 14.80
CA LYS A 450 16.35 20.95 14.67
C LYS A 450 17.62 21.80 14.62
N ASP A 451 18.68 21.25 14.03
CA ASP A 451 19.92 21.99 13.77
C ASP A 451 19.84 22.65 12.38
N ARG A 452 19.38 23.91 12.39
CA ARG A 452 19.21 24.74 11.19
C ARG A 452 20.50 24.87 10.38
N LEU A 453 21.63 25.10 11.03
CA LEU A 453 22.89 25.39 10.35
C LEU A 453 23.46 24.15 9.67
N ALA A 454 23.45 23.02 10.37
CA ALA A 454 23.85 21.74 9.79
C ALA A 454 22.92 21.34 8.62
N LEU A 455 21.61 21.60 8.74
CA LEU A 455 20.64 21.32 7.68
C LEU A 455 20.96 22.12 6.41
N MET A 456 21.22 23.43 6.55
CA MET A 456 21.57 24.29 5.44
C MET A 456 22.88 23.86 4.75
N ARG A 457 23.88 23.39 5.50
CA ARG A 457 25.15 22.90 4.93
C ARG A 457 24.94 21.70 4.01
N ILE A 458 24.26 20.66 4.49
CA ILE A 458 24.14 19.40 3.76
C ILE A 458 23.09 19.44 2.65
N LEU A 459 21.97 20.14 2.85
CA LEU A 459 20.84 20.09 1.93
C LEU A 459 21.18 20.66 0.53
N GLY A 460 21.93 21.77 0.46
CA GLY A 460 22.37 22.33 -0.81
C GLY A 460 23.24 21.35 -1.63
N SER A 461 23.99 20.46 -0.96
CA SER A 461 24.78 19.43 -1.65
C SER A 461 23.91 18.32 -2.27
N LEU A 462 22.68 18.13 -1.80
CA LEU A 462 21.77 17.10 -2.30
C LEU A 462 21.01 17.52 -3.57
N ALA A 463 21.04 18.80 -3.95
CA ALA A 463 20.33 19.30 -5.13
C ALA A 463 20.80 18.64 -6.44
N ASN A 464 22.08 18.29 -6.53
CA ASN A 464 22.70 17.68 -7.71
C ASN A 464 23.17 16.24 -7.44
N CYS A 465 22.46 15.51 -6.58
CA CYS A 465 22.87 14.17 -6.16
C CYS A 465 22.71 13.08 -7.23
N ASP A 466 23.38 11.94 -7.03
CA ASP A 466 23.32 10.77 -7.90
C ASP A 466 21.88 10.41 -8.28
N HIS A 467 21.59 10.39 -9.59
CA HIS A 467 20.28 10.04 -10.16
C HIS A 467 19.08 10.80 -9.54
N ASP A 468 19.28 12.03 -9.05
CA ASP A 468 18.20 12.85 -8.48
C ASP A 468 17.46 12.19 -7.28
N ARG A 469 18.12 11.26 -6.57
CA ARG A 469 17.52 10.45 -5.50
C ARG A 469 16.93 11.27 -4.36
N ALA A 470 17.47 12.46 -4.10
CA ALA A 470 16.93 13.37 -3.11
C ALA A 470 15.51 13.87 -3.44
N PHE A 471 15.00 13.59 -4.64
CA PHE A 471 13.63 13.90 -5.05
C PHE A 471 12.67 12.70 -5.04
N GLU A 472 13.08 11.57 -4.47
CA GLU A 472 12.20 10.41 -4.25
C GLU A 472 11.19 10.67 -3.12
N ASP A 473 9.94 10.22 -3.31
CA ASP A 473 8.81 10.55 -2.42
C ASP A 473 9.00 10.17 -0.95
N PRO A 474 9.51 8.98 -0.58
CA PRO A 474 9.64 8.64 0.85
C PRO A 474 10.59 9.57 1.60
N PHE A 475 11.65 10.04 0.94
CA PHE A 475 12.58 11.00 1.52
C PHE A 475 11.95 12.40 1.59
N LEU A 476 11.38 12.90 0.49
CA LEU A 476 10.75 14.22 0.46
C LEU A 476 9.60 14.33 1.45
N HIS A 477 8.76 13.31 1.56
CA HIS A 477 7.65 13.26 2.50
C HIS A 477 8.14 13.46 3.94
N PHE A 478 9.22 12.78 4.32
CA PHE A 478 9.77 12.86 5.67
C PHE A 478 10.53 14.17 5.90
N LEU A 479 11.29 14.64 4.90
CA LEU A 479 11.98 15.94 4.96
C LEU A 479 10.97 17.08 5.15
N VAL A 480 9.92 17.14 4.32
CA VAL A 480 8.86 18.15 4.42
C VAL A 480 8.17 18.08 5.78
N ALA A 481 7.85 16.89 6.27
CA ALA A 481 7.25 16.74 7.60
C ALA A 481 8.14 17.29 8.72
N LEU A 482 9.46 17.12 8.64
CA LEU A 482 10.41 17.67 9.60
C LEU A 482 10.58 19.19 9.45
N LEU A 483 10.61 19.71 8.22
CA LEU A 483 10.66 21.15 7.94
C LEU A 483 9.42 21.88 8.47
N ILE A 484 8.24 21.28 8.32
CA ILE A 484 6.99 21.83 8.89
C ILE A 484 7.07 21.95 10.41
N GLN A 485 7.85 21.12 11.11
CA GLN A 485 8.05 21.26 12.57
C GLN A 485 8.99 22.41 12.96
N GLN A 486 9.53 23.13 11.98
CA GLN A 486 10.48 24.24 12.11
C GLN A 486 9.93 25.53 11.46
N VAL A 487 8.61 25.76 11.51
CA VAL A 487 7.93 26.91 10.87
C VAL A 487 8.60 28.25 11.18
N GLU A 488 9.09 28.46 12.40
CA GLU A 488 9.72 29.72 12.80
C GLU A 488 11.01 30.05 12.02
N GLU A 489 11.74 29.03 11.54
CA GLU A 489 12.98 29.24 10.77
C GLU A 489 12.71 29.84 9.38
N PHE A 490 11.50 29.67 8.84
CA PHE A 490 11.08 30.22 7.55
C PHE A 490 10.91 31.74 7.55
N ALA A 491 11.00 32.40 8.71
CA ALA A 491 11.10 33.87 8.77
C ALA A 491 12.46 34.38 8.27
N ALA A 492 13.49 33.53 8.27
CA ALA A 492 14.84 33.90 7.86
C ALA A 492 15.08 33.66 6.35
N GLU A 493 15.58 34.67 5.65
CA GLU A 493 15.73 34.63 4.18
C GLU A 493 16.82 33.65 3.70
N ASP A 494 17.91 33.54 4.45
CA ASP A 494 18.99 32.57 4.20
C ASP A 494 18.46 31.13 4.29
N PHE A 495 17.63 30.82 5.28
CA PHE A 495 16.99 29.51 5.40
C PHE A 495 16.06 29.23 4.21
N CYS A 496 15.21 30.20 3.85
CA CYS A 496 14.34 30.08 2.68
C CYS A 496 15.13 29.86 1.37
N THR A 497 16.25 30.55 1.21
CA THR A 497 17.10 30.44 0.01
C THR A 497 17.64 29.02 -0.15
N VAL A 498 18.17 28.41 0.92
CA VAL A 498 18.68 27.04 0.84
C VAL A 498 17.57 26.02 0.61
N ILE A 499 16.45 26.12 1.35
CA ILE A 499 15.35 25.15 1.23
C ILE A 499 14.68 25.26 -0.14
N PHE A 500 14.26 26.46 -0.54
CA PHE A 500 13.48 26.64 -1.77
C PHE A 500 14.38 26.80 -2.99
N ASP A 501 15.30 27.76 -2.99
CA ASP A 501 16.02 28.15 -4.21
C ASP A 501 17.14 27.16 -4.56
N GLU A 502 17.94 26.73 -3.57
CA GLU A 502 19.05 25.81 -3.81
C GLU A 502 18.63 24.35 -3.90
N PHE A 503 17.63 23.91 -3.12
CA PHE A 503 17.17 22.53 -3.13
C PHE A 503 15.90 22.31 -3.96
N PHE A 504 14.72 22.76 -3.50
CA PHE A 504 13.45 22.39 -4.14
C PHE A 504 13.29 22.92 -5.57
N CYS A 505 13.74 24.14 -5.87
CA CYS A 505 13.66 24.76 -7.19
C CYS A 505 14.40 23.97 -8.26
N THR A 506 15.48 23.28 -7.90
CA THR A 506 16.22 22.40 -8.83
C THR A 506 15.41 21.16 -9.24
N GLY A 507 14.36 20.80 -8.49
CA GLY A 507 13.50 19.65 -8.76
C GLY A 507 12.09 19.97 -9.23
N LEU A 508 11.70 21.24 -9.41
CA LEU A 508 10.33 21.65 -9.73
C LEU A 508 9.80 21.18 -11.09
N SER A 509 10.67 20.68 -11.98
CA SER A 509 10.23 20.01 -13.21
C SER A 509 9.47 18.71 -12.95
N ARG A 510 9.55 18.17 -11.72
CA ARG A 510 8.92 16.91 -11.33
C ARG A 510 7.63 17.20 -10.54
N GLU A 511 6.53 16.59 -10.97
CA GLU A 511 5.23 16.80 -10.34
C GLU A 511 5.24 16.48 -8.84
N ASN A 512 5.89 15.38 -8.47
CA ASN A 512 5.93 14.93 -7.10
C ASN A 512 6.64 15.94 -6.17
N VAL A 513 7.68 16.62 -6.67
CA VAL A 513 8.36 17.71 -5.95
C VAL A 513 7.40 18.89 -5.75
N VAL A 514 6.68 19.31 -6.80
CA VAL A 514 5.68 20.39 -6.69
C VAL A 514 4.64 20.07 -5.61
N ARG A 515 4.13 18.84 -5.54
CA ARG A 515 3.19 18.40 -4.49
C ARG A 515 3.77 18.50 -3.09
N HIS A 516 5.03 18.08 -2.91
CA HIS A 516 5.73 18.17 -1.63
C HIS A 516 6.01 19.62 -1.21
N VAL A 517 6.36 20.50 -2.15
CA VAL A 517 6.58 21.93 -1.88
C VAL A 517 5.25 22.61 -1.55
N LEU A 518 4.18 22.34 -2.30
CA LEU A 518 2.84 22.84 -1.98
C LEU A 518 2.40 22.40 -0.57
N LYS A 519 2.64 21.15 -0.20
CA LYS A 519 2.41 20.65 1.16
C LYS A 519 3.25 21.41 2.20
N LEU A 520 4.53 21.70 1.93
CA LEU A 520 5.36 22.49 2.83
C LEU A 520 4.80 23.90 3.02
N VAL A 521 4.59 24.62 1.92
CA VAL A 521 4.14 26.02 1.93
C VAL A 521 2.74 26.15 2.51
N TRP A 522 1.87 25.15 2.34
CA TRP A 522 0.54 25.07 2.98
C TRP A 522 0.57 25.28 4.49
N HIS A 523 1.65 24.86 5.16
CA HIS A 523 1.82 24.99 6.61
C HIS A 523 2.75 26.13 7.01
N VAL A 524 3.72 26.51 6.17
CA VAL A 524 4.72 27.54 6.53
C VAL A 524 4.41 28.95 6.05
N TYR A 525 3.42 29.15 5.17
CA TYR A 525 3.08 30.48 4.64
C TYR A 525 2.86 31.59 5.68
N PRO A 526 2.32 31.35 6.91
CA PRO A 526 2.11 32.44 7.87
C PRO A 526 3.41 33.08 8.37
N LYS A 527 4.55 32.38 8.22
CA LYS A 527 5.88 32.84 8.66
C LYS A 527 6.78 33.25 7.51
N LEU A 528 6.37 33.04 6.26
CA LEU A 528 7.18 33.41 5.10
C LEU A 528 7.19 34.93 4.88
N PRO A 529 8.34 35.51 4.47
CA PRO A 529 8.36 36.89 3.99
C PRO A 529 7.38 37.12 2.84
N PRO A 530 6.63 38.23 2.79
CA PRO A 530 5.60 38.46 1.76
C PRO A 530 6.11 38.39 0.32
N SER A 531 7.34 38.88 0.08
CA SER A 531 8.01 38.78 -1.22
C SER A 531 8.31 37.34 -1.62
N ARG A 532 8.68 36.49 -0.66
CA ARG A 532 8.95 35.06 -0.85
C ARG A 532 7.66 34.31 -1.14
N LEU A 533 6.60 34.57 -0.37
CA LEU A 533 5.29 33.97 -0.62
C LEU A 533 4.79 34.30 -2.03
N SER A 534 4.85 35.56 -2.46
CA SER A 534 4.45 35.96 -3.83
C SER A 534 5.27 35.26 -4.92
N THR A 535 6.57 35.10 -4.70
CA THR A 535 7.46 34.42 -5.64
C THR A 535 7.12 32.92 -5.72
N LEU A 536 6.97 32.25 -4.57
CA LEU A 536 6.63 30.84 -4.50
C LEU A 536 5.25 30.56 -5.11
N THR A 537 4.24 31.40 -4.88
CA THR A 537 2.92 31.24 -5.50
C THR A 537 3.01 31.28 -7.03
N LYS A 538 3.85 32.15 -7.61
CA LYS A 538 4.06 32.22 -9.06
C LYS A 538 4.83 31.00 -9.58
N VAL A 539 5.87 30.59 -8.87
CA VAL A 539 6.75 29.48 -9.26
C VAL A 539 6.03 28.13 -9.18
N LEU A 540 5.16 27.94 -8.19
CA LEU A 540 4.38 26.71 -7.99
C LEU A 540 3.10 26.63 -8.82
N GLN A 541 2.84 27.64 -9.68
CA GLN A 541 1.66 27.63 -10.53
C GLN A 541 1.72 26.43 -11.48
N PRO A 542 0.73 25.52 -11.44
CA PRO A 542 0.77 24.30 -12.23
C PRO A 542 0.63 24.61 -13.74
N SER A 543 1.54 24.05 -14.54
CA SER A 543 1.44 24.02 -16.00
C SER A 543 0.37 23.02 -16.48
N SER A 544 -0.03 23.12 -17.75
CA SER A 544 -1.01 22.23 -18.39
C SER A 544 -0.62 20.74 -18.46
N THR A 545 0.61 20.39 -18.07
CA THR A 545 1.13 19.02 -18.08
C THR A 545 0.95 18.30 -16.75
N HIS A 546 0.56 19.01 -15.69
CA HIS A 546 0.36 18.41 -14.36
C HIS A 546 -1.01 17.78 -14.22
N ASP A 547 -1.11 16.78 -13.35
CA ASP A 547 -2.37 16.13 -13.04
C ASP A 547 -3.36 17.07 -12.32
N GLU A 548 -4.66 16.77 -12.48
CA GLU A 548 -5.78 17.51 -11.87
C GLU A 548 -5.63 17.64 -10.35
N ALA A 549 -5.02 16.65 -9.69
CA ALA A 549 -4.77 16.68 -8.25
C ALA A 549 -3.85 17.85 -7.83
N VAL A 550 -2.85 18.20 -8.64
CA VAL A 550 -1.94 19.32 -8.36
C VAL A 550 -2.64 20.65 -8.62
N HIS A 551 -3.42 20.75 -9.69
CA HIS A 551 -4.27 21.91 -9.99
C HIS A 551 -5.25 22.21 -8.85
N LYS A 552 -5.89 21.17 -8.32
CA LYS A 552 -6.78 21.29 -7.18
C LYS A 552 -6.04 21.76 -5.93
N LEU A 553 -4.93 21.08 -5.58
CA LEU A 553 -4.12 21.45 -4.41
C LEU A 553 -3.62 22.90 -4.46
N TYR A 554 -3.18 23.36 -5.64
CA TYR A 554 -2.75 24.75 -5.83
C TYR A 554 -3.92 25.73 -5.67
N THR A 555 -5.08 25.43 -6.24
CA THR A 555 -6.28 26.27 -6.10
C THR A 555 -6.69 26.40 -4.63
N ASP A 556 -6.79 25.26 -3.92
CA ASP A 556 -7.14 25.22 -2.49
C ASP A 556 -6.12 26.02 -1.66
N PHE A 557 -4.84 25.99 -2.03
CA PHE A 557 -3.77 26.73 -1.36
C PHE A 557 -3.89 28.25 -1.58
N VAL A 558 -4.17 28.69 -2.80
CA VAL A 558 -4.37 30.12 -3.12
C VAL A 558 -5.61 30.67 -2.42
N GLU A 559 -6.70 29.90 -2.38
CA GLU A 559 -7.92 30.25 -1.64
C GLU A 559 -7.60 30.43 -0.15
N LYS A 560 -6.90 29.46 0.46
CA LYS A 560 -6.50 29.52 1.87
C LYS A 560 -5.69 30.76 2.21
N ILE A 561 -4.70 31.12 1.39
CA ILE A 561 -3.91 32.35 1.61
C ILE A 561 -4.82 33.58 1.56
N SER A 562 -5.73 33.63 0.58
CA SER A 562 -6.62 34.77 0.36
C SER A 562 -7.55 35.00 1.55
N THR A 563 -8.16 33.93 2.08
CA THR A 563 -9.05 33.98 3.25
C THR A 563 -8.34 34.47 4.51
N ASP A 564 -7.09 34.04 4.73
CA ASP A 564 -6.31 34.45 5.92
C ASP A 564 -5.76 35.87 5.83
N THR A 565 -5.69 36.46 4.62
CA THR A 565 -5.29 37.86 4.42
C THR A 565 -6.45 38.86 4.52
N GLU A 566 -7.71 38.42 4.59
CA GLU A 566 -8.84 39.32 4.85
C GLU A 566 -8.87 39.68 6.36
N PRO A 567 -8.85 40.98 6.72
CA PRO A 567 -9.06 41.37 8.11
C PRO A 567 -10.47 40.96 8.56
N PRO A 568 -10.67 40.55 9.83
CA PRO A 568 -12.01 40.26 10.33
C PRO A 568 -12.90 41.49 10.08
N PRO A 569 -14.18 41.31 9.66
CA PRO A 569 -15.07 42.44 9.45
C PRO A 569 -15.12 43.25 10.74
N GLU A 570 -14.78 44.53 10.66
CA GLU A 570 -14.92 45.45 11.79
C GLU A 570 -16.36 45.31 12.32
N PRO A 571 -16.55 45.05 13.62
CA PRO A 571 -17.89 45.04 14.18
C PRO A 571 -18.52 46.41 13.86
N PRO A 572 -19.80 46.47 13.44
CA PRO A 572 -20.43 47.73 13.16
C PRO A 572 -20.28 48.63 14.38
N SER A 573 -19.72 49.82 14.17
CA SER A 573 -19.58 50.84 15.21
C SER A 573 -20.98 51.11 15.76
N PHE A 574 -21.27 50.60 16.96
CA PHE A 574 -22.38 51.05 17.76
C PHE A 574 -22.01 52.42 18.37
N ASP A 575 -21.94 53.43 17.51
CA ASP A 575 -22.36 54.75 17.95
C ASP A 575 -23.84 54.62 18.33
N TYR A 576 -24.21 55.24 19.45
CA TYR A 576 -25.50 55.12 20.15
C TYR A 576 -25.60 53.96 21.15
N LEU A 577 -25.02 54.18 22.33
CA LEU A 577 -25.72 54.02 23.61
C LEU A 577 -24.99 54.87 24.67
N GLU A 578 -25.46 56.11 24.84
CA GLU A 578 -25.21 56.86 26.07
C GLU A 578 -25.69 56.03 27.26
N SER A 579 -24.76 55.62 28.14
CA SER A 579 -25.11 55.05 29.44
C SER A 579 -24.58 55.97 30.56
N PRO A 580 -25.47 56.53 31.40
CA PRO A 580 -25.15 57.65 32.27
C PRO A 580 -24.69 57.15 33.64
N LEU A 581 -23.44 56.75 33.82
CA LEU A 581 -22.90 56.42 35.15
C LEU A 581 -21.36 56.41 35.15
N MET A 582 -20.71 57.59 35.08
CA MET A 582 -19.32 57.79 35.50
C MET A 582 -19.10 59.28 35.81
N SER A 583 -19.69 59.74 36.91
CA SER A 583 -19.31 61.00 37.56
C SER A 583 -19.23 60.77 39.06
N VAL A 584 -18.14 60.15 39.50
CA VAL A 584 -17.76 60.12 40.91
C VAL A 584 -16.38 60.77 41.03
N PRO A 585 -16.24 61.90 41.74
CA PRO A 585 -14.94 62.51 42.01
C PRO A 585 -14.24 61.74 43.13
N THR A 586 -12.95 61.45 42.94
CA THR A 586 -12.01 60.96 43.95
C THR A 586 -11.85 61.96 45.11
N PRO A 587 -11.85 61.52 46.39
CA PRO A 587 -11.42 62.36 47.50
C PRO A 587 -9.89 62.37 47.61
N SER A 588 -9.34 63.57 47.82
CA SER A 588 -7.93 63.83 48.09
C SER A 588 -7.50 63.40 49.50
N HIS A 589 -6.25 62.93 49.60
CA HIS A 589 -5.53 62.61 50.84
C HIS A 589 -5.73 63.63 51.97
N TYR A 590 -6.17 63.17 53.14
CA TYR A 590 -5.46 63.20 54.43
C TYR A 590 -6.15 62.27 55.43
#